data_AF-A0A662L029-F1
#
_entry.id   AF-A0A662L029-F1
#
_cell.length_a   1.000
_cell.length_b   1.000
_cell.length_c   1.000
_cell.angle_alpha   90.00
_cell.angle_beta   90.00
_cell.angle_gamma   90.00
#
_symmetry.space_group_name_H-M   'P 1'
#
loop_
_entity.id
_entity.type
_entity.pdbx_description
1 polymer ?
#
loop_
_entity_poly.entity_id
_entity_poly.type
_entity_poly.pdbx_seq_one_letter_code
_entity_poly.pdbx_strand_id
1 'polypeptide(L)'
;FDAITRDEEIMMLTAVSKHERGIIRRAKAVRAFSDVVGKDSVIFVEKCRRITVEGMPVISRDELKSVCNKERLVELIIERRDG
;
A
#
# COMPACT_ATOMS: atom_id res chain seq x y z
N PHE A 1 -7.88 -12.78 -5.45
CA PHE A 1 -6.77 -12.94 -4.49
C PHE A 1 -5.94 -11.68 -4.54
N ASP A 2 -5.82 -11.01 -3.39
CA ASP A 2 -4.89 -9.91 -3.12
C ASP A 2 -3.53 -10.57 -2.83
N ALA A 3 -2.47 -10.16 -3.54
CA ALA A 3 -1.18 -10.86 -3.47
C ALA A 3 -0.44 -10.49 -2.18
N ILE A 4 0.14 -11.50 -1.53
CA ILE A 4 1.09 -11.36 -0.43
C ILE A 4 2.48 -11.59 -1.02
N THR A 5 3.27 -10.54 -1.16
CA THR A 5 4.67 -10.66 -1.56
C THR A 5 5.52 -10.74 -0.30
N ARG A 6 6.40 -11.75 -0.22
CA ARG A 6 7.45 -11.87 0.79
C ARG A 6 8.77 -11.48 0.16
N ASP A 7 9.28 -10.33 0.55
CA ASP A 7 10.71 -10.06 0.59
C ASP A 7 11.15 -10.26 2.05
N GLU A 8 12.38 -10.70 2.32
CA GLU A 8 12.81 -11.09 3.68
C GLU A 8 12.71 -9.92 4.69
N GLU A 9 12.67 -8.68 4.19
CA GLU A 9 12.54 -7.46 5.00
C GLU A 9 11.13 -6.83 5.00
N ILE A 10 10.25 -7.13 4.02
CA ILE A 10 8.95 -6.42 3.87
C ILE A 10 7.84 -7.37 3.43
N MET A 11 6.75 -7.42 4.21
CA MET A 11 5.49 -8.09 3.82
C MET A 11 4.51 -7.05 3.29
N MET A 12 4.27 -7.02 1.99
CA MET A 12 3.33 -6.07 1.37
C MET A 12 1.97 -6.74 1.11
N LEU A 13 0.91 -6.19 1.69
CA LEU A 13 -0.47 -6.61 1.46
C LEU A 13 -1.12 -5.72 0.39
N THR A 14 -1.27 -6.25 -0.82
CA THR A 14 -1.66 -5.45 -1.99
C THR A 14 -3.13 -5.65 -2.33
N ALA A 15 -3.93 -4.57 -2.39
CA ALA A 15 -5.35 -4.64 -2.73
C ALA A 15 -5.68 -3.85 -4.02
N VAL A 16 -5.90 -4.56 -5.13
CA VAL A 16 -6.26 -3.94 -6.41
C VAL A 16 -7.77 -3.74 -6.48
N SER A 17 -8.23 -2.49 -6.59
CA SER A 17 -9.65 -2.16 -6.76
C SER A 17 -9.86 -1.09 -7.84
N LYS A 18 -10.93 -1.26 -8.62
CA LYS A 18 -11.40 -0.25 -9.60
C LYS A 18 -12.22 0.88 -8.95
N HIS A 19 -12.62 0.74 -7.69
CA HIS A 19 -13.50 1.69 -6.99
C HIS A 19 -12.97 2.06 -5.58
N GLU A 20 -12.87 3.38 -5.31
CA GLU A 20 -12.37 3.94 -4.04
C GLU A 20 -13.13 3.46 -2.80
N ARG A 21 -14.45 3.31 -2.88
CA ARG A 21 -15.28 2.89 -1.72
C ARG A 21 -14.95 1.48 -1.21
N GLY A 22 -14.54 0.57 -2.10
CA GLY A 22 -14.14 -0.78 -1.71
C GLY A 22 -12.78 -0.84 -1.03
N ILE A 23 -11.91 0.15 -1.29
CA ILE A 23 -10.54 0.20 -0.78
C ILE A 23 -10.53 0.46 0.71
N ILE A 24 -11.35 1.39 1.22
CA ILE A 24 -11.36 1.76 2.64
C ILE A 24 -11.67 0.56 3.53
N ARG A 25 -12.70 -0.22 3.20
CA ARG A 25 -13.09 -1.40 4.00
C ARG A 25 -12.00 -2.46 4.01
N ARG A 26 -11.29 -2.64 2.89
CA ARG A 26 -10.16 -3.57 2.78
C ARG A 26 -8.93 -3.07 3.53
N ALA A 27 -8.64 -1.78 3.43
CA ALA A 27 -7.56 -1.12 4.15
C ALA A 27 -7.70 -1.32 5.66
N LYS A 28 -8.91 -1.17 6.22
CA LYS A 28 -9.17 -1.47 7.64
C LYS A 28 -8.80 -2.89 8.04
N ALA A 29 -9.17 -3.88 7.23
CA ALA A 29 -8.88 -5.28 7.51
C ALA A 29 -7.37 -5.58 7.43
N VAL A 30 -6.71 -5.04 6.39
CA VAL A 30 -5.27 -5.19 6.17
C VAL A 30 -4.48 -4.49 7.28
N ARG A 31 -4.91 -3.30 7.71
CA ARG A 31 -4.29 -2.53 8.77
C ARG A 31 -4.33 -3.28 10.09
N ALA A 32 -5.50 -3.76 10.49
CA ALA A 32 -5.65 -4.54 11.72
C ALA A 32 -4.76 -5.79 11.73
N PHE A 33 -4.61 -6.48 10.58
CA PHE A 33 -3.70 -7.61 10.48
C PHE A 33 -2.23 -7.20 10.57
N SER A 34 -1.86 -6.10 9.91
CA SER A 34 -0.49 -5.59 9.88
C SER A 34 -0.02 -5.12 11.25
N ASP A 35 -0.89 -4.45 12.00
CA ASP A 35 -0.64 -4.04 13.39
C ASP A 35 -0.42 -5.26 14.31
N VAL A 36 -1.18 -6.34 14.13
CA VAL A 36 -1.03 -7.59 14.91
C VAL A 36 0.28 -8.31 14.57
N VAL A 37 0.67 -8.33 13.29
CA VAL A 37 1.87 -9.03 12.81
C VAL A 37 3.14 -8.15 12.97
N GLY A 38 2.99 -6.88 13.35
CA GLY A 38 4.09 -5.93 13.51
C GLY A 38 4.79 -5.60 12.20
N LYS A 39 4.04 -5.50 11.09
CA LYS A 39 4.59 -5.25 9.75
C LYS A 39 3.96 -4.05 9.10
N ASP A 40 4.75 -3.36 8.27
CA ASP A 40 4.25 -2.28 7.43
C ASP A 40 3.33 -2.80 6.33
N SER A 41 2.44 -1.93 5.84
CA SER A 41 1.50 -2.27 4.79
C SER A 41 1.25 -1.10 3.84
N VAL A 42 1.04 -1.40 2.56
CA VAL A 42 0.90 -0.43 1.47
C VAL A 42 -0.17 -0.90 0.50
N ILE A 43 -0.97 0.03 -0.02
CA ILE A 43 -2.07 -0.25 -0.94
C ILE A 43 -1.63 0.13 -2.36
N PHE A 44 -1.71 -0.81 -3.31
CA PHE A 44 -1.48 -0.53 -4.74
C PHE A 44 -2.80 -0.50 -5.51
N VAL A 45 -3.07 0.57 -6.25
CA VAL A 45 -4.37 0.83 -6.89
C VAL A 45 -4.21 1.28 -8.32
N GLU A 46 -5.23 1.07 -9.16
CA GLU A 46 -5.19 1.54 -10.56
C GLU A 46 -5.17 3.07 -10.61
N LYS A 47 -6.10 3.71 -9.89
CA LYS A 47 -6.21 5.17 -9.73
C LYS A 47 -6.79 5.48 -8.36
N CYS A 48 -6.20 6.43 -7.65
CA CYS A 48 -6.78 7.01 -6.44
C CYS A 48 -6.26 8.43 -6.28
N ARG A 49 -7.11 9.33 -5.77
CA ARG A 49 -6.68 10.71 -5.47
C ARG A 49 -6.00 10.83 -4.10
N ARG A 50 -6.20 9.83 -3.24
CA ARG A 50 -5.64 9.82 -1.89
C ARG A 50 -4.26 9.18 -1.92
N ILE A 51 -3.32 9.81 -1.24
CA ILE A 51 -1.98 9.28 -1.00
C ILE A 51 -1.94 8.34 0.22
N THR A 52 -2.96 8.40 1.08
CA THR A 52 -3.13 7.53 2.25
C THR A 52 -4.60 7.13 2.45
N VAL A 53 -4.82 5.92 2.98
CA VAL A 53 -6.14 5.43 3.41
C VAL A 53 -5.96 4.65 4.70
N GLU A 54 -6.71 5.01 5.76
CA GLU A 54 -6.58 4.37 7.09
C GLU A 54 -5.13 4.38 7.62
N GLY A 55 -4.39 5.45 7.33
CA GLY A 55 -2.98 5.61 7.68
C GLY A 55 -2.03 4.66 6.94
N MET A 56 -2.49 3.97 5.89
CA MET A 56 -1.66 3.18 5.00
C MET A 56 -1.29 3.99 3.75
N PRO A 57 -0.03 3.98 3.32
CA PRO A 57 0.39 4.52 2.04
C PRO A 57 -0.40 3.91 0.88
N VAL A 58 -0.81 4.73 -0.08
CA VAL A 58 -1.47 4.32 -1.32
C VAL A 58 -0.56 4.67 -2.48
N ILE A 59 -0.22 3.72 -3.34
CA ILE A 59 0.57 3.91 -4.55
C ILE A 59 -0.30 3.58 -5.76
N SER A 60 -0.50 4.56 -6.65
CA SER A 60 -1.22 4.33 -7.90
C SER A 60 -0.35 3.64 -8.95
N ARG A 61 -0.99 3.03 -9.96
CA ARG A 61 -0.29 2.41 -11.09
C ARG A 61 0.59 3.40 -11.84
N ASP A 62 0.13 4.65 -11.99
CA ASP A 62 0.88 5.68 -12.68
C ASP A 62 2.13 6.10 -11.88
N GLU A 63 2.02 6.19 -10.55
CA GLU A 63 3.17 6.43 -9.68
C GLU A 63 4.15 5.26 -9.71
N LEU A 64 3.66 4.03 -9.64
CA LEU A 64 4.51 2.84 -9.70
C LEU A 64 5.31 2.76 -11.01
N LYS A 65 4.72 3.20 -12.12
CA LYS A 65 5.41 3.31 -13.42
C LYS A 65 6.43 4.44 -13.48
N SER A 66 6.23 5.52 -12.72
CA SER A 66 7.16 6.65 -12.66
C SER A 66 8.35 6.40 -11.75
N VAL A 67 8.25 5.41 -10.86
CA VAL A 67 9.33 5.05 -9.94
C VAL A 67 10.40 4.24 -10.68
N CYS A 68 11.62 4.76 -10.69
CA CYS A 68 12.73 4.22 -11.47
C CYS A 68 13.36 2.94 -10.87
N ASN A 69 13.22 2.71 -9.56
CA ASN A 69 13.81 1.57 -8.86
C ASN A 69 13.05 1.22 -7.56
N LYS A 70 13.39 0.07 -6.96
CA LYS A 70 12.74 -0.44 -5.75
C LYS A 70 12.99 0.46 -4.54
N GLU A 71 14.20 1.02 -4.43
CA GLU A 71 14.61 1.86 -3.31
C GLU A 71 13.74 3.11 -3.24
N ARG A 72 13.50 3.77 -4.38
CA ARG A 72 12.64 4.95 -4.45
C ARG A 72 11.17 4.63 -4.14
N LEU A 73 10.72 3.42 -4.48
CA LEU A 73 9.37 2.97 -4.09
C LEU A 73 9.25 2.86 -2.57
N VAL A 74 10.27 2.28 -1.92
CA VAL A 74 10.29 2.13 -0.45
C VAL A 74 10.34 3.49 0.24
N GLU A 75 11.19 4.41 -0.24
CA GLU A 75 11.22 5.80 0.26
C GLU A 75 9.85 6.47 0.17
N LEU A 76 9.18 6.37 -0.98
CA LEU A 76 7.86 6.94 -1.19
C LEU A 76 6.80 6.37 -0.22
N ILE A 77 6.90 5.09 0.11
CA ILE A 77 6.02 4.43 1.07
C ILE A 77 6.29 4.96 2.48
N ILE A 78 7.55 5.09 2.87
CA ILE A 78 7.96 5.62 4.19
C ILE A 78 7.51 7.08 4.34
N GLU A 79 7.78 7.93 3.34
CA GLU A 79 7.38 9.35 3.31
C GLU A 79 5.87 9.52 3.57
N ARG A 80 5.03 8.62 3.04
CA ARG A 80 3.56 8.66 3.20
C ARG A 80 3.05 8.04 4.50
N ARG A 81 3.85 7.18 5.14
CA ARG A 81 3.50 6.57 6.42
C ARG A 81 3.77 7.55 7.56
N ASP A 82 4.87 8.29 7.46
CA ASP A 82 5.41 9.12 8.54
C ASP A 82 5.02 10.62 8.43
N GLY A 83 4.37 11.02 7.33
CA GLY A 83 3.84 12.38 7.10
C GLY A 83 2.32 12.47 7.22
#